data_AF-A0A416Y4A4-F1
#
_entry.id   AF-A0A416Y4A4-F1
#
_cell.length_a   1.000
_cell.length_b   1.000
_cell.length_c   1.000
_cell.angle_alpha   90.00
_cell.angle_beta   90.00
_cell.angle_gamma   90.00
#
_symmetry.space_group_name_H-M   'P 1'
#
loop_
_entity.id
_entity.type
_entity.pdbx_description
1 polymer ?
#
loop_
_entity_poly.entity_id
_entity_poly.type
_entity_poly.pdbx_seq_one_letter_code
_entity_poly.pdbx_strand_id
1 'polypeptide(L)'
;MEEVTDREFCDIVKQNLSEKVKYKMISEKIFELILRNGVTQKEFSEETGISQSTISDWKRKGTNPSADKILKICEVLKVTPYELLGENEIERKAVDLEMCAANTEEKMILEGFRNLPDRKKERILGYLAALQEE
;
A
#
# COMPACT_ATOMS: atom_id res chain seq x y z
N MET A 1 -28.70 15.35 -9.57
CA MET A 1 -27.55 14.67 -8.96
C MET A 1 -26.98 13.83 -10.09
N GLU A 2 -25.96 14.35 -10.78
CA GLU A 2 -25.43 13.72 -12.00
C GLU A 2 -24.75 12.39 -11.65
N GLU A 3 -25.23 11.31 -12.26
CA GLU A 3 -24.59 10.00 -12.19
C GLU A 3 -23.31 10.07 -13.01
N VAL A 4 -22.14 10.02 -12.35
CA VAL A 4 -20.85 9.95 -13.03
C VAL A 4 -20.82 8.67 -13.86
N THR A 5 -20.85 8.84 -15.17
CA THR A 5 -20.85 7.73 -16.13
C THR A 5 -19.51 6.98 -16.08
N ASP A 6 -19.50 5.70 -16.46
CA ASP A 6 -18.24 4.91 -16.49
C ASP A 6 -17.18 5.52 -17.42
N ARG A 7 -17.60 6.34 -18.40
CA ARG A 7 -16.72 7.14 -19.26
C ARG A 7 -16.06 8.29 -18.50
N GLU A 8 -16.85 9.11 -17.80
CA GLU A 8 -16.30 10.20 -16.98
C GLU A 8 -15.36 9.68 -15.89
N PHE A 9 -15.67 8.52 -15.32
CA PHE A 9 -14.77 7.90 -14.36
C PHE A 9 -13.46 7.39 -15.00
N CYS A 10 -13.53 6.79 -16.19
CA CYS A 10 -12.32 6.45 -16.96
C CYS A 10 -11.48 7.70 -17.27
N ASP A 11 -12.12 8.81 -17.59
CA ASP A 11 -11.42 10.06 -17.87
C ASP A 11 -10.82 10.69 -16.61
N ILE A 12 -11.52 10.63 -15.47
CA ILE A 12 -10.98 10.99 -14.14
C ILE A 12 -9.78 10.12 -13.77
N VAL A 13 -9.86 8.80 -13.99
CA VAL A 13 -8.74 7.88 -13.71
C VAL A 13 -7.55 8.15 -14.64
N LYS A 14 -7.78 8.45 -15.92
CA LYS A 14 -6.71 8.85 -16.85
C LYS A 14 -6.06 10.18 -16.48
N GLN A 15 -6.85 11.16 -16.02
CA GLN A 15 -6.35 12.43 -15.50
C GLN A 15 -5.51 12.21 -14.25
N ASN A 16 -6.01 11.38 -13.33
CA ASN A 16 -5.29 10.97 -12.13
C ASN A 16 -3.97 10.23 -12.47
N LEU A 17 -3.93 9.35 -13.49
CA LEU A 17 -2.67 8.72 -13.92
C LEU A 17 -1.57 9.73 -14.31
N SER A 18 -1.94 10.96 -14.69
CA SER A 18 -1.00 12.03 -15.06
C SER A 18 -0.56 12.94 -13.90
N GLU A 19 -1.29 12.95 -12.78
CA GLU A 19 -1.00 13.76 -11.58
C GLU A 19 -0.92 12.86 -10.34
N LYS A 20 0.25 12.81 -9.68
CA LYS A 20 0.57 12.03 -8.45
C LYS A 20 -0.67 11.71 -7.58
N VAL A 21 -1.30 10.56 -7.79
CA VAL A 21 -2.62 10.26 -7.19
C VAL A 21 -2.47 9.92 -5.72
N LYS A 22 -3.06 10.74 -4.87
CA LYS A 22 -3.40 10.39 -3.50
C LYS A 22 -4.77 9.71 -3.51
N TYR A 23 -4.84 8.42 -3.26
CA TYR A 23 -6.13 7.74 -3.08
C TYR A 23 -6.73 8.20 -1.75
N LYS A 24 -7.92 8.81 -1.78
CA LYS A 24 -8.65 9.22 -0.59
C LYS A 24 -9.34 8.01 0.07
N MET A 25 -9.61 6.96 -0.70
CA MET A 25 -10.21 5.71 -0.21
C MET A 25 -9.58 4.47 -0.85
N ILE A 26 -9.69 3.33 -0.17
CA ILE A 26 -9.25 2.03 -0.69
C ILE A 26 -10.08 1.63 -1.92
N SER A 27 -11.38 1.94 -1.95
CA SER A 27 -12.22 1.65 -3.11
C SER A 27 -11.73 2.32 -4.39
N GLU A 28 -11.24 3.55 -4.34
CA GLU A 28 -10.66 4.25 -5.51
C GLU A 28 -9.45 3.49 -6.08
N LYS A 29 -8.59 2.99 -5.19
CA LYS A 29 -7.43 2.19 -5.55
C LYS A 29 -7.81 0.83 -6.13
N ILE A 30 -8.86 0.20 -5.61
CA ILE A 30 -9.42 -1.04 -6.18
C ILE A 30 -9.87 -0.79 -7.62
N PHE A 31 -10.60 0.31 -7.88
CA PHE A 31 -11.06 0.61 -9.23
C PHE A 31 -9.91 0.93 -10.20
N GLU A 32 -8.87 1.62 -9.75
CA GLU A 32 -7.67 1.83 -10.56
C GLU A 32 -7.00 0.51 -10.92
N LEU A 33 -6.83 -0.38 -9.94
CA LEU A 33 -6.23 -1.71 -10.17
C LEU A 33 -7.09 -2.58 -11.11
N ILE A 34 -8.42 -2.53 -11.01
CA ILE A 34 -9.33 -3.20 -11.94
C ILE A 34 -9.08 -2.71 -13.38
N LEU A 35 -9.02 -1.39 -13.57
CA LEU A 35 -8.77 -0.77 -14.88
C LEU A 35 -7.37 -1.10 -15.42
N ARG A 36 -6.35 -1.00 -14.56
CA ARG A 36 -4.95 -1.26 -14.90
C ARG A 36 -4.71 -2.73 -15.27
N ASN A 37 -5.39 -3.65 -14.60
CA ASN A 37 -5.32 -5.07 -14.91
C ASN A 37 -6.19 -5.46 -16.11
N GLY A 38 -6.96 -4.52 -16.68
CA GLY A 38 -7.84 -4.78 -17.82
C GLY A 38 -9.02 -5.70 -17.49
N VAL A 39 -9.38 -5.83 -16.21
CA VAL A 39 -10.49 -6.66 -15.73
C VAL A 39 -11.77 -5.82 -15.75
N THR A 40 -12.89 -6.37 -16.21
CA THR A 40 -14.17 -5.69 -16.11
C THR A 40 -14.75 -5.77 -14.70
N GLN A 41 -15.61 -4.83 -14.31
CA GLN A 41 -16.30 -4.90 -13.01
C GLN A 41 -17.11 -6.21 -12.86
N LYS A 42 -17.62 -6.74 -13.97
CA LYS A 42 -18.33 -8.03 -14.00
C LYS A 42 -17.41 -9.20 -13.67
N GLU A 43 -16.28 -9.33 -14.35
CA GLU A 43 -15.30 -10.39 -14.09
C GLU A 43 -14.76 -10.28 -12.67
N PHE A 44 -14.44 -9.06 -12.22
CA PHE A 44 -14.01 -8.83 -10.85
C PHE A 44 -15.07 -9.27 -9.83
N SER A 45 -16.35 -9.00 -10.10
CA SER A 45 -17.47 -9.46 -9.26
C SER A 45 -17.55 -10.98 -9.21
N GLU A 46 -17.45 -11.65 -10.36
CA GLU A 46 -17.51 -13.11 -10.47
C GLU A 46 -16.33 -13.79 -9.77
N GLU A 47 -15.10 -13.28 -9.93
CA GLU A 47 -13.90 -13.86 -9.33
C GLU A 47 -13.79 -13.61 -7.83
N THR A 48 -14.24 -12.43 -7.36
CA THR A 48 -14.23 -12.12 -5.92
C THR A 48 -15.45 -12.67 -5.16
N GLY A 49 -16.53 -13.02 -5.88
CA GLY A 49 -17.82 -13.38 -5.27
C GLY A 49 -18.57 -12.19 -4.65
N ILE A 50 -18.10 -10.96 -4.87
CA ILE A 50 -18.72 -9.73 -4.37
C ILE A 50 -19.70 -9.24 -5.42
N SER A 51 -20.95 -8.97 -5.05
CA SER A 51 -21.96 -8.54 -6.04
C SER A 51 -21.57 -7.23 -6.73
N GLN A 52 -21.87 -7.11 -8.02
CA GLN A 52 -21.69 -5.84 -8.77
C GLN A 52 -22.39 -4.67 -8.08
N SER A 53 -23.55 -4.88 -7.47
CA SER A 53 -24.25 -3.86 -6.70
C SER A 53 -23.43 -3.34 -5.51
N THR A 54 -22.73 -4.23 -4.82
CA THR A 54 -21.84 -3.87 -3.70
C THR A 54 -20.64 -3.07 -4.21
N ILE A 55 -20.03 -3.51 -5.32
CA ILE A 55 -18.89 -2.82 -5.92
C ILE A 55 -19.32 -1.42 -6.39
N SER A 56 -20.45 -1.29 -7.08
CA SER A 56 -20.99 0.01 -7.50
C SER A 56 -21.36 0.91 -6.31
N ASP A 57 -21.82 0.34 -5.20
CA ASP A 57 -22.07 1.09 -3.96
C ASP A 57 -20.79 1.68 -3.36
N TRP A 58 -19.63 1.05 -3.50
CA TRP A 58 -18.36 1.64 -3.08
C TRP A 58 -18.07 2.96 -3.81
N LYS A 59 -18.32 2.99 -5.11
CA LYS A 59 -18.17 4.19 -5.97
C LYS A 59 -19.22 5.25 -5.63
N ARG A 60 -20.50 4.87 -5.57
CA ARG A 60 -21.62 5.80 -5.40
C ARG A 60 -21.72 6.38 -3.99
N LYS A 61 -21.53 5.55 -2.96
CA LYS A 61 -21.72 5.92 -1.55
C LYS A 61 -20.42 6.34 -0.86
N GLY A 62 -19.28 6.24 -1.56
CA GLY A 62 -17.98 6.52 -0.96
C GLY A 62 -17.65 5.53 0.18
N THR A 63 -17.87 4.24 -0.04
CA THR A 63 -17.65 3.20 0.99
C THR A 63 -16.48 2.29 0.60
N ASN A 64 -15.87 1.65 1.61
CA ASN A 64 -14.80 0.69 1.41
C ASN A 64 -15.33 -0.75 1.54
N PRO A 65 -14.66 -1.74 0.91
CA PRO A 65 -14.89 -3.13 1.23
C PRO A 65 -14.68 -3.40 2.72
N SER A 66 -15.45 -4.34 3.25
CA SER A 66 -15.21 -4.89 4.59
C SER A 66 -13.93 -5.72 4.62
N ALA A 67 -13.31 -5.82 5.81
CA ALA A 67 -11.98 -6.43 5.97
C ALA A 67 -11.90 -7.89 5.49
N ASP A 68 -12.99 -8.65 5.64
CA ASP A 68 -13.14 -10.04 5.18
C ASP A 68 -12.99 -10.20 3.66
N LYS A 69 -13.24 -9.14 2.88
CA LYS A 69 -13.16 -9.15 1.42
C LYS A 69 -11.76 -8.82 0.90
N ILE A 70 -10.91 -8.23 1.72
CA ILE A 70 -9.61 -7.66 1.30
C ILE A 70 -8.71 -8.73 0.68
N LEU A 71 -8.56 -9.89 1.32
CA LEU A 71 -7.66 -10.94 0.81
C LEU A 71 -8.11 -11.46 -0.55
N LYS A 72 -9.42 -11.59 -0.77
CA LYS A 72 -9.97 -12.05 -2.05
C LYS A 72 -9.77 -11.01 -3.15
N ILE A 73 -9.94 -9.73 -2.82
CA ILE A 73 -9.67 -8.62 -3.73
C ILE A 73 -8.19 -8.61 -4.14
N CYS A 74 -7.28 -8.77 -3.18
CA CYS A 74 -5.84 -8.88 -3.42
C CYS A 74 -5.48 -10.05 -4.36
N GLU A 75 -6.09 -11.23 -4.15
CA GLU A 75 -5.86 -12.42 -4.96
C GLU A 75 -6.24 -12.21 -6.44
N VAL A 76 -7.39 -11.57 -6.69
CA VAL A 76 -7.89 -11.29 -8.04
C VAL A 76 -7.05 -10.20 -8.70
N LEU A 77 -6.72 -9.13 -7.97
CA LEU A 77 -5.95 -8.00 -8.49
C LEU A 77 -4.44 -8.23 -8.53
N LYS A 78 -3.96 -9.39 -8.07
CA LYS A 78 -2.53 -9.76 -8.03
C LYS A 78 -1.67 -8.72 -7.28
N VAL A 79 -2.21 -8.19 -6.19
CA VAL A 79 -1.51 -7.28 -5.27
C VAL A 79 -1.47 -7.88 -3.88
N THR A 80 -0.50 -7.46 -3.08
CA THR A 80 -0.45 -7.77 -1.66
C THR A 80 -1.40 -6.86 -0.87
N PRO A 81 -1.86 -7.29 0.32
CA PRO A 81 -2.61 -6.39 1.22
C PRO A 81 -1.86 -5.11 1.55
N TYR A 82 -0.53 -5.16 1.60
CA TYR A 82 0.32 -4.00 1.85
C TYR A 82 0.37 -3.04 0.67
N GLU A 83 0.35 -3.54 -0.55
CA GLU A 83 0.22 -2.71 -1.75
C GLU A 83 -1.18 -2.13 -1.88
N LEU A 84 -2.24 -2.85 -1.47
CA LEU A 84 -3.61 -2.35 -1.52
C LEU A 84 -3.88 -1.32 -0.42
N LEU A 85 -3.59 -1.65 0.84
CA LEU A 85 -3.91 -0.84 2.01
C LEU A 85 -2.85 0.21 2.35
N GLY A 86 -1.63 0.04 1.84
CA GLY A 86 -0.52 0.92 2.12
C GLY A 86 -0.68 2.32 1.54
N GLU A 87 -0.10 3.29 2.23
CA GLU A 87 0.23 4.61 1.69
C GLU A 87 1.05 4.47 0.41
N ASN A 88 0.85 5.39 -0.53
CA ASN A 88 1.47 5.33 -1.85
C ASN A 88 3.00 5.15 -1.73
N GLU A 89 3.63 4.40 -2.62
CA GLU A 89 5.10 4.20 -2.61
C GLU A 89 5.89 5.51 -2.56
N ILE A 90 5.29 6.62 -3.01
CA ILE A 90 5.88 7.96 -2.96
C ILE A 90 5.95 8.50 -1.52
N GLU A 91 4.91 8.28 -0.71
CA GLU A 91 4.90 8.64 0.71
C GLU A 91 5.85 7.73 1.49
N ARG A 92 5.90 6.43 1.18
CA ARG A 92 6.92 5.55 1.76
C ARG A 92 8.33 5.93 1.39
N LYS A 93 8.62 6.24 0.12
CA LYS A 93 9.96 6.69 -0.26
C LYS A 93 10.31 8.03 0.38
N ALA A 94 9.35 8.92 0.60
CA ALA A 94 9.55 10.18 1.32
C ALA A 94 9.81 9.93 2.81
N VAL A 95 8.97 9.13 3.48
CA VAL A 95 9.12 8.74 4.89
C VAL A 95 10.39 7.92 5.10
N ASP A 96 10.73 7.00 4.21
CA ASP A 96 11.97 6.23 4.23
C ASP A 96 13.18 7.15 3.99
N LEU A 97 13.11 8.13 3.08
CA LEU A 97 14.18 9.11 2.91
C LEU A 97 14.35 9.97 4.16
N GLU A 98 13.26 10.42 4.76
CA GLU A 98 13.25 11.33 5.91
C GLU A 98 13.70 10.60 7.19
N MET A 99 13.27 9.35 7.38
CA MET A 99 13.70 8.46 8.46
C MET A 99 15.15 7.98 8.27
N CYS A 100 15.57 7.65 7.05
CA CYS A 100 16.97 7.30 6.75
C CYS A 100 17.91 8.50 6.87
N ALA A 101 17.46 9.70 6.51
CA ALA A 101 18.24 10.93 6.68
C ALA A 101 18.41 11.28 8.17
N ALA A 102 17.38 11.07 8.98
CA ALA A 102 17.42 11.31 10.43
C ALA A 102 18.31 10.29 11.18
N ASN A 103 18.32 9.01 10.79
CA ASN A 103 19.00 7.95 11.54
C ASN A 103 20.21 7.34 10.79
N THR A 104 21.04 8.22 10.19
CA THR A 104 22.25 7.80 9.46
C THR A 104 23.19 6.99 10.36
N GLU A 105 23.32 7.34 11.64
CA GLU A 105 24.16 6.64 12.61
C GLU A 105 23.62 5.25 12.96
N GLU A 106 22.31 5.11 13.22
CA GLU A 106 21.68 3.81 13.49
C GLU A 106 21.82 2.87 12.29
N LYS A 107 21.68 3.40 11.07
CA LYS A 107 21.88 2.65 9.84
C LYS A 107 23.32 2.13 9.72
N MET A 108 24.31 3.00 9.98
CA MET A 108 25.72 2.59 9.99
C MET A 108 26.00 1.51 11.03
N ILE A 109 25.40 1.61 12.22
CA ILE A 109 25.51 0.59 13.28
C ILE A 109 24.91 -0.73 12.82
N LEU A 110 23.69 -0.73 12.25
CA LEU A 110 23.00 -1.94 11.80
C LEU A 110 23.73 -2.65 10.65
N GLU A 111 24.17 -1.91 9.63
CA GLU A 111 24.92 -2.46 8.50
C GLU A 111 26.30 -2.98 8.94
N GLY A 112 27.00 -2.21 9.78
CA GLY A 112 28.26 -2.63 10.37
C GLY A 112 28.09 -3.91 11.19
N PHE A 113 27.10 -3.95 12.08
CA PHE A 113 26.86 -5.08 12.97
C PHE A 113 26.54 -6.37 12.20
N ARG A 114 25.67 -6.34 11.19
CA ARG A 114 25.30 -7.52 10.40
C ARG A 114 26.50 -8.21 9.75
N ASN A 115 27.47 -7.42 9.29
CA ASN A 115 28.67 -7.88 8.59
C ASN A 115 29.81 -8.35 9.52
N LEU A 116 29.63 -8.29 10.85
CA LEU A 116 30.65 -8.75 11.80
C LEU A 116 30.56 -10.26 12.11
N PRO A 117 31.70 -10.90 12.39
CA PRO A 117 31.74 -12.23 13.02
C PRO A 117 31.09 -12.22 14.41
N ASP A 118 30.54 -13.36 14.83
CA ASP A 118 29.73 -13.49 16.06
C ASP A 118 30.46 -13.00 17.32
N ARG A 119 31.74 -13.33 17.47
CA ARG A 119 32.56 -12.87 18.60
C ARG A 119 32.67 -11.33 18.69
N LYS A 120 32.64 -10.63 17.56
CA LYS A 120 32.66 -9.15 17.54
C LYS A 120 31.27 -8.56 17.81
N LYS A 121 30.21 -9.25 17.38
CA LYS A 121 28.81 -8.89 17.71
C LYS A 121 28.57 -8.98 19.22
N GLU A 122 28.96 -10.09 19.84
CA GLU A 122 28.87 -10.29 21.30
C GLU A 122 29.55 -9.15 22.07
N ARG A 123 30.72 -8.71 21.60
CA ARG A 123 31.45 -7.61 22.23
C ARG A 123 30.70 -6.27 22.14
N ILE A 124 30.06 -5.98 21.00
CA ILE A 124 29.24 -4.77 20.84
C ILE A 124 28.02 -4.83 21.75
N LEU A 125 27.35 -5.98 21.83
CA LEU A 125 26.20 -6.17 22.73
C LEU A 125 26.59 -5.98 24.20
N GLY A 126 27.76 -6.46 24.61
CA GLY A 126 28.28 -6.24 25.96
C GLY A 126 28.52 -4.77 26.28
N TYR A 127 29.08 -4.00 25.33
CA TYR A 127 29.23 -2.55 25.52
C TYR A 127 27.88 -1.84 25.61
N LEU A 128 26.92 -2.21 24.76
CA LEU A 128 25.58 -1.63 24.79
C LEU A 128 24.88 -1.90 26.13
N ALA A 129 24.93 -3.14 26.63
CA ALA A 129 24.35 -3.51 27.92
C ALA A 129 24.99 -2.72 29.06
N ALA A 130 26.32 -2.59 29.09
CA ALA A 130 27.02 -1.81 30.11
C ALA A 130 26.62 -0.32 30.09
N LEU A 131 26.43 0.27 28.90
CA LEU A 131 25.99 1.66 28.75
C LEU A 131 24.51 1.88 29.09
N GLN A 132 23.69 0.83 29.13
CA GLN A 132 22.27 0.90 29.51
C GLN A 132 22.04 0.70 31.01
N GLU A 133 23.05 0.21 31.73
CA GLU A 133 23.02 -0.01 33.18
C GLU A 133 23.54 1.20 33.99
N GLU A 134 24.07 2.23 33.32
CA GLU A 134 24.34 3.58 33.89
C GLU A 134 23.10 4.48 33.86
#